data_AF-A0A2D4F8U1-F1
#
_entry.id   AF-A0A2D4F8U1-F1
#
_cell.length_a   1.000
_cell.length_b   1.000
_cell.length_c   1.000
_cell.angle_alpha   90.00
_cell.angle_beta   90.00
_cell.angle_gamma   90.00
#
_symmetry.space_group_name_H-M   'P 1'
#
loop_
_entity.id
_entity.type
_entity.pdbx_description
1 polymer ?
#
loop_
_entity_poly.entity_id
_entity_poly.type
_entity_poly.pdbx_seq_one_letter_code
_entity_poly.pdbx_strand_id
1 'polypeptide(L)'
;MSSTGPSPMSAVTSSSGRGTGRSTNFILELQSMMFSLGDSRRPLHESAILVEDIVHTQLINLLQQASEVSQMRGARVISAEDLIFLMRKDKKKLRRLLKYMFFRDYKSKVVKGIDEDDLLEDKFSSSTNKRQKTAQDFLISIDQTGELLALFEDDEIDDVKQERMERAERQARVMDSAQYAEFSESRQLSFSKKASKFRDWLDCSSMEIKPNASAM
;
A
#
# COMPACT_ATOMS: atom_id res chain seq x y z
N MET A 1 -29.23 64.63 20.47
CA MET A 1 -29.94 63.36 20.77
C MET A 1 -29.58 62.45 19.62
N SER A 2 -28.72 61.45 19.73
CA SER A 2 -28.68 60.40 20.74
C SER A 2 -27.27 59.81 20.88
N SER A 3 -26.95 59.42 22.11
CA SER A 3 -25.73 58.76 22.57
C SER A 3 -25.84 57.24 22.53
N THR A 4 -24.82 56.54 22.03
CA THR A 4 -24.47 55.11 22.30
C THR A 4 -23.04 54.93 21.77
N GLY A 5 -21.95 54.80 22.56
CA GLY A 5 -21.65 53.78 23.56
C GLY A 5 -20.92 52.60 22.90
N PRO A 6 -19.60 52.39 23.08
CA PRO A 6 -18.89 51.25 22.48
C PRO A 6 -19.03 50.00 23.37
N SER A 7 -19.43 48.87 22.78
CA SER A 7 -19.44 47.56 23.46
C SER A 7 -18.18 46.75 23.11
N PRO A 8 -17.67 45.94 24.05
CA PRO A 8 -16.38 45.26 23.93
C PRO A 8 -16.53 43.94 23.15
N MET A 9 -15.67 43.70 22.17
CA MET A 9 -15.55 42.37 21.56
C MET A 9 -14.59 41.51 22.37
N SER A 10 -15.13 40.38 22.82
CA SER A 10 -14.53 39.35 23.64
C SER A 10 -13.19 38.87 23.10
N ALA A 11 -12.20 38.80 23.99
CA ALA A 11 -10.96 38.07 23.78
C ALA A 11 -11.30 36.57 23.62
N VAL A 12 -11.20 36.07 22.39
CA VAL A 12 -11.15 34.63 22.14
C VAL A 12 -9.74 34.17 22.46
N THR A 13 -9.57 33.58 23.63
CA THR A 13 -8.39 32.79 23.97
C THR A 13 -8.40 31.54 23.09
N SER A 14 -7.71 31.59 21.95
CA SER A 14 -7.34 30.37 21.24
C SER A 14 -6.35 29.62 22.12
N SER A 15 -6.85 28.58 22.78
CA SER A 15 -6.04 27.55 23.39
C SER A 15 -5.22 26.89 22.28
N SER A 16 -4.01 27.41 22.05
CA SER A 16 -3.05 26.82 21.15
C SER A 16 -2.65 25.48 21.75
N GLY A 17 -3.35 24.43 21.32
CA GLY A 17 -3.02 23.05 21.60
C GLY A 17 -1.57 22.80 21.25
N ARG A 18 -0.90 22.11 22.16
CA ARG A 18 0.50 21.72 22.16
C ARG A 18 0.97 21.27 20.77
N GLY A 19 2.15 21.74 20.38
CA GLY A 19 2.85 21.26 19.20
C GLY A 19 3.06 19.75 19.24
N THR A 20 2.49 19.07 18.27
CA THR A 20 2.94 17.76 17.79
C THR A 20 3.60 18.02 16.45
N GLY A 21 4.79 17.44 16.22
CA GLY A 21 5.59 17.65 15.02
C GLY A 21 4.79 17.48 13.73
N ARG A 22 5.25 18.10 12.63
CA ARG A 22 4.64 17.99 11.29
C ARG A 22 4.02 16.61 11.10
N SER A 23 2.70 16.55 11.01
CA SER A 23 1.98 15.31 10.75
C SER A 23 2.49 14.76 9.43
N THR A 24 3.25 13.66 9.50
CA THR A 24 3.64 12.89 8.33
C THR A 24 2.36 12.61 7.56
N ASN A 25 2.32 12.93 6.26
CA ASN A 25 1.12 12.75 5.44
C ASN A 25 1.49 12.32 4.03
N PHE A 26 0.57 11.69 3.32
CA PHE A 26 0.77 11.19 1.95
C PHE A 26 -0.03 11.97 0.90
N ILE A 27 -0.50 13.18 1.20
CA ILE A 27 -1.39 13.95 0.32
C ILE A 27 -0.85 14.07 -1.12
N LEU A 28 0.41 14.50 -1.28
CA LEU A 28 1.00 14.68 -2.61
C LEU A 28 1.15 13.34 -3.35
N GLU A 29 1.58 12.31 -2.65
CA GLU A 29 1.68 10.97 -3.23
C GLU A 29 0.31 10.40 -3.61
N LEU A 30 -0.71 10.66 -2.80
CA LEU A 30 -2.09 10.26 -3.07
C LEU A 30 -2.66 11.02 -4.26
N GLN A 31 -2.40 12.32 -4.41
CA GLN A 31 -2.80 13.06 -5.61
C GLN A 31 -2.19 12.43 -6.87
N SER A 32 -0.90 12.07 -6.86
CA SER A 32 -0.29 11.37 -8.00
C SER A 32 -0.87 9.98 -8.23
N MET A 33 -1.15 9.21 -7.16
CA MET A 33 -1.80 7.90 -7.30
C MET A 33 -3.23 8.04 -7.84
N MET A 34 -4.02 9.00 -7.36
CA MET A 34 -5.38 9.30 -7.81
C MET A 34 -5.39 9.65 -9.30
N PHE A 35 -4.49 10.54 -9.74
CA PHE A 35 -4.32 10.84 -11.17
C PHE A 35 -4.03 9.56 -11.98
N SER A 36 -3.12 8.71 -11.51
CA SER A 36 -2.75 7.46 -12.18
C SER A 36 -3.87 6.41 -12.22
N LEU A 37 -4.85 6.53 -11.32
CA LEU A 37 -6.01 5.66 -11.19
C LEU A 37 -7.25 6.20 -11.94
N GLY A 38 -7.12 7.33 -12.64
CA GLY A 38 -8.15 7.87 -13.52
C GLY A 38 -8.85 9.13 -12.99
N ASP A 39 -8.37 9.73 -11.91
CA ASP A 39 -8.78 11.09 -11.53
C ASP A 39 -8.19 12.13 -12.52
N SER A 40 -8.59 13.37 -12.36
CA SER A 40 -8.03 14.54 -13.03
C SER A 40 -6.50 14.62 -12.91
N ARG A 41 -5.86 15.33 -13.86
CA ARG A 41 -4.40 15.57 -13.86
C ARG A 41 -3.91 16.24 -12.58
N ARG A 42 -4.76 17.01 -11.91
CA ARG A 42 -4.48 17.67 -10.63
C ARG A 42 -5.65 17.41 -9.69
N PRO A 43 -5.68 16.26 -9.00
CA PRO A 43 -6.75 15.95 -8.06
C PRO A 43 -6.84 17.01 -6.97
N LEU A 44 -8.06 17.32 -6.54
CA LEU A 44 -8.29 18.36 -5.53
C LEU A 44 -7.60 17.98 -4.22
N HIS A 45 -7.00 18.98 -3.56
CA HIS A 45 -6.30 18.78 -2.30
C HIS A 45 -7.25 18.26 -1.20
N GLU A 46 -8.45 18.82 -1.12
CA GLU A 46 -9.49 18.41 -0.17
C GLU A 46 -9.91 16.94 -0.38
N SER A 47 -10.02 16.50 -1.64
CA SER A 47 -10.31 15.10 -1.97
C SER A 47 -9.17 14.18 -1.53
N ALA A 48 -7.91 14.58 -1.73
CA ALA A 48 -6.76 13.79 -1.30
C ALA A 48 -6.65 13.69 0.22
N ILE A 49 -7.02 14.73 0.98
CA ILE A 49 -7.11 14.67 2.45
C ILE A 49 -8.14 13.62 2.88
N LEU A 50 -9.33 13.62 2.27
CA LEU A 50 -10.37 12.66 2.61
C LEU A 50 -9.95 11.22 2.27
N VAL A 51 -9.34 11.03 1.09
CA VAL A 51 -8.80 9.73 0.68
C VAL A 51 -7.71 9.26 1.65
N GLU A 52 -6.85 10.18 2.11
CA GLU A 52 -5.81 9.86 3.10
C GLU A 52 -6.41 9.33 4.40
N ASP A 53 -7.40 10.02 4.95
CA ASP A 53 -8.07 9.64 6.20
C ASP A 53 -8.75 8.26 6.09
N ILE A 54 -9.45 8.02 4.98
CA ILE A 54 -10.09 6.73 4.70
C ILE A 54 -9.06 5.61 4.61
N VAL A 55 -7.99 5.81 3.83
CA VAL A 55 -6.95 4.78 3.63
C VAL A 55 -6.19 4.52 4.93
N HIS A 56 -5.87 5.56 5.70
CA HIS A 56 -5.24 5.43 7.02
C HIS A 56 -6.10 4.56 7.93
N THR A 57 -7.36 4.94 8.12
CA THR A 57 -8.32 4.22 8.96
C THR A 57 -8.46 2.76 8.53
N GLN A 58 -8.56 2.48 7.22
CA GLN A 58 -8.65 1.12 6.71
C GLN A 58 -7.39 0.29 6.98
N LEU A 59 -6.20 0.88 6.85
CA LEU A 59 -4.94 0.19 7.11
C LEU A 59 -4.74 -0.11 8.60
N ILE A 60 -5.11 0.81 9.48
CA ILE A 60 -5.07 0.57 10.93
C ILE A 60 -6.03 -0.56 11.32
N ASN A 61 -7.26 -0.55 10.81
CA ASN A 61 -8.23 -1.62 11.06
C ASN A 61 -7.74 -2.97 10.54
N LEU A 62 -7.09 -3.00 9.37
CA LEU A 62 -6.49 -4.21 8.82
C LEU A 62 -5.37 -4.74 9.73
N LEU A 63 -4.50 -3.87 10.21
CA LEU A 63 -3.40 -4.24 11.12
C LEU A 63 -3.92 -4.72 12.48
N GLN A 64 -5.00 -4.12 13.00
CA GLN A 64 -5.63 -4.58 14.23
C GLN A 64 -6.20 -6.01 14.08
N GLN A 65 -6.89 -6.29 12.98
CA GLN A 65 -7.36 -7.66 12.69
C GLN A 65 -6.18 -8.63 12.53
N ALA A 66 -5.09 -8.19 11.91
CA ALA A 66 -3.90 -9.02 11.73
C ALA A 66 -3.18 -9.29 13.07
N SER A 67 -3.24 -8.34 14.01
CA SER A 67 -2.77 -8.51 15.39
C SER A 67 -3.55 -9.62 16.10
N GLU A 68 -4.88 -9.64 15.99
CA GLU A 68 -5.71 -10.70 16.58
C GLU A 68 -5.37 -12.08 16.00
N VAL A 69 -5.18 -12.17 14.68
CA VAL A 69 -4.75 -13.41 14.01
C VAL A 69 -3.36 -13.86 14.50
N SER A 70 -2.41 -12.93 14.60
CA SER A 70 -1.05 -13.19 15.11
C SER A 70 -1.08 -13.70 16.54
N GLN A 71 -1.92 -13.10 17.40
CA GLN A 71 -2.12 -13.50 18.79
C GLN A 71 -2.70 -14.91 18.89
N MET A 72 -3.73 -15.23 18.09
CA MET A 72 -4.33 -16.57 18.05
C MET A 72 -3.35 -17.66 17.62
N ARG A 73 -2.36 -17.31 16.79
CA ARG A 73 -1.25 -18.20 16.41
C ARG A 73 -0.17 -18.32 17.50
N GLY A 74 -0.19 -17.46 18.52
CA GLY A 74 0.84 -17.38 19.56
C GLY A 74 2.12 -16.66 19.11
N ALA A 75 2.06 -15.89 18.02
CA ALA A 75 3.17 -15.08 17.54
C ALA A 75 3.20 -13.72 18.26
N ARG A 76 4.40 -13.11 18.33
CA ARG A 76 4.63 -11.80 18.96
C ARG A 76 4.80 -10.65 17.96
N VAL A 77 4.65 -10.94 16.67
CA VAL A 77 4.80 -9.99 15.57
C VAL A 77 3.79 -10.32 14.48
N ILE A 78 3.24 -9.30 13.82
CA ILE A 78 2.39 -9.51 12.64
C ILE A 78 3.31 -9.87 11.47
N SER A 79 3.12 -11.05 10.90
CA SER A 79 3.82 -11.52 9.70
C SER A 79 2.95 -11.38 8.45
N ALA A 80 3.55 -11.57 7.28
CA ALA A 80 2.81 -11.57 6.02
C ALA A 80 1.73 -12.67 5.98
N GLU A 81 1.91 -13.77 6.72
CA GLU A 81 0.95 -14.87 6.79
C GLU A 81 -0.36 -14.44 7.44
N ASP A 82 -0.30 -13.57 8.45
CA ASP A 82 -1.48 -13.04 9.13
C ASP A 82 -2.33 -12.20 8.15
N LEU A 83 -1.68 -11.41 7.29
CA LEU A 83 -2.35 -10.63 6.23
C LEU A 83 -2.90 -11.54 5.12
N ILE A 84 -2.14 -12.55 4.70
CA ILE A 84 -2.59 -13.54 3.71
C ILE A 84 -3.83 -14.29 4.24
N PHE A 85 -3.83 -14.64 5.52
CA PHE A 85 -4.97 -15.28 6.17
C PHE A 85 -6.22 -14.42 6.12
N LEU A 86 -6.13 -13.12 6.40
CA LEU A 86 -7.27 -12.19 6.28
C LEU A 86 -7.81 -12.12 4.85
N MET A 87 -6.93 -12.19 3.84
CA MET A 87 -7.30 -12.11 2.42
C MET A 87 -7.86 -13.43 1.84
N ARG A 88 -7.75 -14.56 2.54
CA ARG A 88 -8.06 -15.90 2.01
C ARG A 88 -9.45 -16.08 1.41
N LYS A 89 -10.43 -15.30 1.88
CA LYS A 89 -11.82 -15.39 1.39
C LYS A 89 -11.99 -14.79 -0.01
N ASP A 90 -11.19 -13.78 -0.35
CA ASP A 90 -11.21 -13.14 -1.68
C ASP A 90 -10.10 -13.71 -2.55
N LYS A 91 -10.41 -14.85 -3.17
CA LYS A 91 -9.50 -15.60 -4.05
C LYS A 91 -8.93 -14.75 -5.18
N LYS A 92 -9.73 -13.85 -5.77
CA LYS A 92 -9.28 -12.97 -6.86
C LYS A 92 -8.24 -11.96 -6.37
N LYS A 93 -8.48 -11.30 -5.23
CA LYS A 93 -7.48 -10.38 -4.63
C LYS A 93 -6.23 -11.12 -4.14
N LEU A 94 -6.39 -12.29 -3.52
CA LEU A 94 -5.27 -13.11 -3.07
C LEU A 94 -4.40 -13.54 -4.27
N ARG A 95 -5.00 -14.02 -5.36
CA ARG A 95 -4.29 -14.36 -6.60
C ARG A 95 -3.51 -13.17 -7.14
N ARG A 96 -4.12 -11.97 -7.16
CA ARG A 96 -3.45 -10.73 -7.58
C ARG A 96 -2.24 -10.41 -6.69
N LEU A 97 -2.36 -10.57 -5.37
CA LEU A 97 -1.25 -10.37 -4.42
C LEU A 97 -0.10 -11.35 -4.70
N LEU A 98 -0.39 -12.63 -4.87
CA LEU A 98 0.61 -13.66 -5.15
C LEU A 98 1.34 -13.38 -6.48
N LYS A 99 0.60 -13.06 -7.55
CA LYS A 99 1.18 -12.64 -8.85
C LYS A 99 2.03 -11.38 -8.70
N TYR A 100 1.61 -10.40 -7.89
CA TYR A 100 2.40 -9.20 -7.60
C TYR A 100 3.70 -9.51 -6.84
N MET A 101 3.65 -10.35 -5.81
CA MET A 101 4.84 -10.75 -5.05
C MET A 101 5.87 -11.43 -5.96
N PHE A 102 5.42 -12.38 -6.78
CA PHE A 102 6.27 -13.04 -7.78
C PHE A 102 6.95 -12.04 -8.72
N PHE A 103 6.17 -11.14 -9.32
CA PHE A 103 6.71 -10.16 -10.26
C PHE A 103 7.65 -9.16 -9.58
N ARG A 104 7.36 -8.76 -8.34
CA ARG A 104 8.23 -7.86 -7.56
C ARG A 104 9.58 -8.51 -7.26
N ASP A 105 9.58 -9.77 -6.87
CA ASP A 105 10.80 -10.52 -6.58
C ASP A 105 11.58 -10.80 -7.88
N TYR A 106 10.89 -11.14 -8.97
CA TYR A 106 11.46 -11.29 -10.31
C TYR A 106 12.12 -10.00 -10.80
N LYS A 107 11.41 -8.86 -10.75
CA LYS A 107 11.94 -7.55 -11.13
C LYS A 107 13.19 -7.21 -10.32
N SER A 108 13.18 -7.47 -9.02
CA SER A 108 14.33 -7.21 -8.15
C SER A 108 15.56 -8.04 -8.53
N LYS A 109 15.37 -9.27 -9.03
CA LYS A 109 16.47 -10.10 -9.54
C LYS A 109 17.02 -9.56 -10.87
N VAL A 110 16.13 -9.24 -11.81
CA VAL A 110 16.54 -8.74 -13.13
C VAL A 110 17.30 -7.43 -13.01
N VAL A 111 16.83 -6.49 -12.20
CA VAL A 111 17.52 -5.20 -11.99
C VAL A 111 18.91 -5.41 -11.38
N LYS A 112 19.03 -6.26 -10.36
CA LYS A 112 20.33 -6.56 -9.74
C LYS A 112 21.30 -7.27 -10.70
N GLY A 113 20.78 -8.15 -11.56
CA GLY A 113 21.60 -8.86 -12.54
C GLY A 113 22.04 -8.00 -13.73
N ILE A 114 21.44 -6.83 -13.96
CA ILE A 114 21.88 -5.88 -15.00
C ILE A 114 23.05 -5.04 -14.51
N ASP A 115 23.14 -4.76 -13.21
CA ASP A 115 24.25 -4.00 -12.61
C ASP A 115 25.52 -4.86 -12.46
N GLU A 116 25.40 -6.19 -12.51
CA GLU A 116 26.50 -7.17 -12.39
C GLU A 116 26.85 -7.79 -13.75
N ASP A 117 27.31 -6.96 -14.71
CA ASP A 117 28.00 -7.44 -15.93
C ASP A 117 29.45 -7.85 -15.58
N ASP A 118 29.58 -8.86 -14.72
CA ASP A 118 30.82 -9.63 -14.59
C ASP A 118 30.50 -11.11 -14.43
N LEU A 119 30.84 -11.86 -15.47
CA LEU A 119 30.67 -13.30 -15.63
C LEU A 119 31.39 -14.06 -14.52
N LEU A 120 30.72 -14.46 -13.43
CA LEU A 120 31.17 -15.61 -12.62
C LEU A 120 29.99 -16.39 -12.00
N GLU A 121 30.05 -17.69 -12.26
CA GLU A 121 29.13 -18.73 -11.81
C GLU A 121 28.98 -18.79 -10.28
N ASP A 122 27.79 -19.26 -9.88
CA ASP A 122 27.58 -20.08 -8.68
C ASP A 122 27.54 -19.39 -7.30
N LYS A 123 26.64 -18.41 -7.13
CA LYS A 123 25.99 -18.14 -5.84
C LYS A 123 24.68 -17.37 -5.98
N PHE A 124 23.70 -17.97 -6.65
CA PHE A 124 22.32 -17.45 -6.66
C PHE A 124 21.71 -17.54 -5.25
N SER A 125 21.86 -16.46 -4.49
CA SER A 125 21.35 -16.39 -3.13
C SER A 125 19.82 -16.60 -3.10
N SER A 126 19.42 -17.67 -2.40
CA SER A 126 18.07 -18.18 -2.16
C SER A 126 17.08 -17.16 -1.55
N SER A 127 17.50 -15.93 -1.21
CA SER A 127 16.75 -15.03 -0.34
C SER A 127 15.51 -14.36 -0.96
N THR A 128 15.51 -14.10 -2.27
CA THR A 128 14.46 -13.31 -2.92
C THR A 128 13.20 -14.11 -3.27
N ASN A 129 13.29 -15.43 -3.40
CA ASN A 129 12.11 -16.30 -3.58
C ASN A 129 11.47 -16.71 -2.25
N LYS A 130 12.06 -16.34 -1.11
CA LYS A 130 11.59 -16.78 0.20
C LYS A 130 10.18 -16.27 0.49
N ARG A 131 9.86 -15.03 0.13
CA ARG A 131 8.54 -14.43 0.43
C ARG A 131 7.41 -15.15 -0.28
N GLN A 132 7.57 -15.40 -1.59
CA GLN A 132 6.59 -16.18 -2.35
C GLN A 132 6.50 -17.61 -1.82
N LYS A 133 7.64 -18.26 -1.56
CA LYS A 133 7.65 -19.63 -1.04
C LYS A 133 6.97 -19.73 0.33
N THR A 134 7.26 -18.82 1.26
CA THR A 134 6.58 -18.75 2.56
C THR A 134 5.08 -18.53 2.42
N ALA A 135 4.65 -17.64 1.52
CA ALA A 135 3.22 -17.44 1.25
C ALA A 135 2.56 -18.71 0.69
N GLN A 136 3.24 -19.42 -0.21
CA GLN A 136 2.76 -20.67 -0.80
C GLN A 136 2.69 -21.80 0.23
N ASP A 137 3.76 -22.03 0.99
CA ASP A 137 3.82 -23.03 2.06
C ASP A 137 2.72 -22.78 3.10
N PHE A 138 2.49 -21.51 3.46
CA PHE A 138 1.39 -21.13 4.36
C PHE A 138 0.02 -21.45 3.77
N LEU A 139 -0.25 -21.08 2.51
CA LEU A 139 -1.53 -21.36 1.87
C LEU A 139 -1.81 -22.86 1.78
N ILE A 140 -0.80 -23.67 1.46
CA ILE A 140 -0.89 -25.14 1.48
C ILE A 140 -1.28 -25.63 2.88
N SER A 141 -0.66 -25.08 3.93
CA SER A 141 -0.92 -25.52 5.31
C SER A 141 -2.33 -25.23 5.82
N ILE A 142 -3.03 -24.23 5.26
CA ILE A 142 -4.39 -23.85 5.68
C ILE A 142 -5.47 -24.33 4.70
N ASP A 143 -5.09 -24.96 3.58
CA ASP A 143 -6.03 -25.37 2.55
C ASP A 143 -6.73 -26.68 2.92
N GLN A 144 -7.95 -26.55 3.41
CA GLN A 144 -8.81 -27.70 3.71
C GLN A 144 -9.62 -28.18 2.49
N THR A 145 -9.70 -27.35 1.44
CA THR A 145 -10.67 -27.53 0.34
C THR A 145 -10.01 -27.85 -1.00
N GLY A 146 -8.70 -27.60 -1.13
CA GLY A 146 -7.96 -27.63 -2.40
C GLY A 146 -8.10 -26.33 -3.21
N GLU A 147 -8.98 -25.41 -2.80
CA GLU A 147 -9.26 -24.19 -3.56
C GLU A 147 -8.13 -23.15 -3.49
N LEU A 148 -7.33 -23.15 -2.41
CA LEU A 148 -6.21 -22.21 -2.28
C LEU A 148 -5.00 -22.68 -3.09
N LEU A 149 -4.78 -23.99 -3.14
CA LEU A 149 -3.75 -24.60 -3.98
C LEU A 149 -4.05 -24.38 -5.47
N ALA A 150 -5.32 -24.49 -5.87
CA ALA A 150 -5.74 -24.23 -7.24
C ALA A 150 -5.38 -22.82 -7.73
N LEU A 151 -5.24 -21.82 -6.83
CA LEU A 151 -4.86 -20.45 -7.22
C LEU A 151 -3.48 -20.34 -7.86
N PHE A 152 -2.59 -21.32 -7.65
CA PHE A 152 -1.24 -21.34 -8.22
C PHE A 152 -1.22 -21.86 -9.65
N GLU A 153 -2.17 -22.71 -10.01
CA GLU A 153 -2.30 -23.32 -11.35
C GLU A 153 -3.29 -22.55 -12.23
N ASP A 154 -4.09 -21.68 -11.63
CA ASP A 154 -5.15 -20.96 -12.30
C ASP A 154 -4.66 -19.71 -13.06
N ASP A 155 -4.61 -19.86 -14.38
CA ASP A 155 -4.32 -18.80 -15.35
C ASP A 155 -5.54 -17.91 -15.69
N GLU A 156 -6.64 -18.00 -14.93
CA GLU A 156 -7.81 -17.13 -15.10
C GLU A 156 -7.40 -15.65 -15.17
N ILE A 157 -8.00 -14.98 -16.15
CA ILE A 157 -7.82 -13.55 -16.40
C ILE A 157 -8.41 -12.76 -15.23
N ASP A 158 -7.63 -11.83 -14.70
CA ASP A 158 -8.10 -10.89 -13.70
C ASP A 158 -8.82 -9.73 -14.38
N ASP A 159 -10.13 -9.88 -14.61
CA ASP A 159 -10.98 -8.90 -15.31
C ASP A 159 -10.84 -7.48 -14.76
N VAL A 160 -10.77 -7.35 -13.43
CA VAL A 160 -10.62 -6.06 -12.76
C VAL A 160 -9.26 -5.43 -13.07
N LYS A 161 -8.19 -6.24 -13.12
CA LYS A 161 -6.88 -5.75 -13.54
C LYS A 161 -6.88 -5.38 -15.02
N GLN A 162 -7.52 -6.19 -15.87
CA GLN A 162 -7.63 -5.91 -17.31
C GLN A 162 -8.36 -4.58 -17.56
N GLU A 163 -9.53 -4.38 -16.95
CA GLU A 163 -10.32 -3.15 -17.08
C GLU A 163 -9.54 -1.90 -16.62
N ARG A 164 -8.73 -2.03 -15.55
CA ARG A 164 -7.82 -0.97 -15.09
C ARG A 164 -6.74 -0.66 -16.12
N MET A 165 -6.16 -1.68 -16.77
CA MET A 165 -5.16 -1.50 -17.82
C MET A 165 -5.77 -0.83 -19.05
N GLU A 166 -6.97 -1.24 -19.47
CA GLU A 166 -7.68 -0.63 -20.61
C GLU A 166 -8.05 0.84 -20.35
N ARG A 167 -8.41 1.20 -19.12
CA ARG A 167 -8.67 2.60 -18.73
C ARG A 167 -7.39 3.44 -18.78
N ALA A 168 -6.28 2.92 -18.27
CA ALA A 168 -4.99 3.59 -18.32
C ALA A 168 -4.49 3.77 -19.76
N GLU A 169 -4.70 2.76 -20.61
CA GLU A 169 -4.35 2.80 -22.03
C GLU A 169 -5.15 3.89 -22.76
N ARG A 170 -6.48 3.94 -22.56
CA ARG A 170 -7.34 5.00 -23.12
C ARG A 170 -6.90 6.39 -22.69
N GLN A 171 -6.54 6.57 -21.42
CA GLN A 171 -6.05 7.83 -20.89
C GLN A 171 -4.72 8.25 -21.53
N ALA A 172 -3.81 7.29 -21.76
CA ALA A 172 -2.50 7.54 -22.33
C ALA A 172 -2.52 7.91 -23.83
N ARG A 173 -3.54 7.49 -24.60
CA ARG A 173 -3.64 7.77 -26.05
C ARG A 173 -3.62 9.25 -26.43
N VAL A 174 -4.09 10.11 -25.53
CA VAL A 174 -4.21 11.57 -25.78
C VAL A 174 -3.07 12.37 -25.14
N MET A 175 -2.11 11.69 -24.53
CA MET A 175 -0.99 12.35 -23.84
C MET A 175 0.16 12.65 -24.81
N ASP A 176 0.79 13.80 -24.64
CA ASP A 176 2.11 14.05 -25.23
C ASP A 176 3.23 13.29 -24.49
N SER A 177 4.46 13.37 -24.99
CA SER A 177 5.60 12.65 -24.41
C SER A 177 5.90 13.05 -22.96
N ALA A 178 5.76 14.33 -22.60
CA ALA A 178 6.03 14.81 -21.25
C ALA A 178 4.92 14.39 -20.28
N GLN A 179 3.68 14.50 -20.71
CA GLN A 179 2.50 14.05 -19.96
C GLN A 179 2.54 12.54 -19.72
N TYR A 180 2.92 11.76 -20.73
CA TYR A 180 3.04 10.31 -20.60
C TYR A 180 4.16 9.91 -19.64
N ALA A 181 5.29 10.63 -19.62
CA ALA A 181 6.37 10.40 -18.67
C ALA A 181 5.90 10.61 -17.22
N GLU A 182 5.24 11.74 -16.94
CA GLU A 182 4.67 12.06 -15.62
C GLU A 182 3.59 11.04 -15.19
N PHE A 183 2.72 10.63 -16.12
CA PHE A 183 1.71 9.61 -15.86
C PHE A 183 2.34 8.25 -15.54
N SER A 184 3.39 7.87 -16.28
CA SER A 184 4.12 6.63 -16.05
C SER A 184 4.84 6.61 -14.71
N GLU A 185 5.41 7.74 -14.28
CA GLU A 185 6.00 7.89 -12.95
C GLU A 185 4.93 7.76 -11.86
N SER A 186 3.80 8.45 -12.02
CA SER A 186 2.67 8.43 -11.11
C SER A 186 2.10 7.02 -10.92
N ARG A 187 1.98 6.24 -12.01
CA ARG A 187 1.54 4.82 -11.98
C ARG A 187 2.46 3.89 -11.19
N GLN A 188 3.72 4.27 -11.00
CA GLN A 188 4.70 3.49 -10.25
C GLN A 188 4.81 3.94 -8.79
N LEU A 189 4.04 4.93 -8.35
CA LEU A 189 4.03 5.35 -6.95
C LEU A 189 3.27 4.35 -6.09
N SER A 190 3.83 4.11 -4.91
CA SER A 190 3.25 3.26 -3.87
C SER A 190 3.78 3.71 -2.52
N PHE A 191 3.06 3.38 -1.45
CA PHE A 191 3.52 3.63 -0.07
C PHE A 191 4.88 2.97 0.22
N SER A 192 5.14 1.80 -0.36
CA SER A 192 6.38 1.03 -0.14
C SER A 192 7.65 1.73 -0.62
N LYS A 193 7.57 2.66 -1.58
CA LYS A 193 8.72 3.48 -2.00
C LYS A 193 9.24 4.39 -0.88
N LYS A 194 8.39 4.72 0.10
CA LYS A 194 8.73 5.55 1.27
C LYS A 194 8.47 4.80 2.57
N ALA A 195 9.04 3.59 2.69
CA ALA A 195 8.75 2.67 3.80
C ALA A 195 8.94 3.27 5.21
N SER A 196 9.94 4.13 5.44
CA SER A 196 10.09 4.80 6.74
C SER A 196 8.94 5.77 7.01
N LYS A 197 8.66 6.66 6.04
CA LYS A 197 7.53 7.58 6.10
C LYS A 197 6.20 6.85 6.32
N PHE A 198 6.02 5.70 5.68
CA PHE A 198 4.83 4.87 5.81
C PHE A 198 4.66 4.30 7.23
N ARG A 199 5.75 3.79 7.83
CA ARG A 199 5.74 3.34 9.23
C ARG A 199 5.42 4.48 10.20
N ASP A 200 6.04 5.65 10.00
CA ASP A 200 5.82 6.82 10.85
C ASP A 200 4.39 7.37 10.71
N TRP A 201 3.81 7.27 9.50
CA TRP A 201 2.43 7.70 9.21
C TRP A 201 1.37 6.79 9.81
N LEU A 202 1.58 5.47 9.76
CA LEU A 202 0.65 4.52 10.40
C LEU A 202 0.70 4.59 11.94
N ASP A 203 1.83 5.02 12.51
CA ASP A 203 2.02 5.12 13.96
C ASP A 203 1.51 3.89 14.73
N CYS A 204 2.11 2.72 14.45
CA CYS A 204 1.80 1.47 15.16
C CYS A 204 2.31 1.46 16.62
N SER A 205 2.61 2.62 17.23
CA SER A 205 3.17 2.69 18.58
C SER A 205 2.19 2.20 19.65
N SER A 206 0.90 2.41 19.42
CA SER A 206 -0.22 2.01 20.29
C SER A 206 -0.60 0.52 20.15
N MET A 207 -0.12 -0.16 19.12
CA MET A 207 -0.42 -1.58 18.91
C MET A 207 0.41 -2.48 19.84
N GLU A 208 -0.25 -3.45 20.47
CA GLU A 208 0.41 -4.45 21.32
C GLU A 208 1.35 -5.35 20.51
N ILE A 209 0.90 -5.82 19.35
CA ILE A 209 1.68 -6.63 18.41
C ILE A 209 1.99 -5.80 17.18
N LYS A 210 3.28 -5.60 16.90
CA LYS A 210 3.74 -4.75 15.80
C LYS A 210 4.02 -5.54 14.52
N PRO A 211 3.79 -4.94 13.34
CA PRO A 211 4.12 -5.57 12.08
C PRO A 211 5.62 -5.63 11.83
N ASN A 212 6.07 -6.75 11.26
CA ASN A 212 7.44 -6.90 10.80
C ASN A 212 7.65 -6.29 9.41
N ALA A 213 8.89 -6.25 8.95
CA ALA A 213 9.26 -5.66 7.66
C ALA A 213 8.69 -6.40 6.42
N SER A 214 8.13 -7.59 6.59
CA SER A 214 7.45 -8.32 5.50
C SER A 214 5.94 -8.06 5.47
N ALA A 215 5.35 -7.71 6.62
CA ALA A 215 3.96 -7.28 6.72
C ALA A 215 3.78 -5.82 6.25
N MET A 216 4.80 -4.99 6.46
CA MET A 216 4.91 -3.62 5.93
C MET A 216 5.31 -3.58 4.45
#